data_AF-A0A3B9XV52-F1
#
_entry.id   AF-A0A3B9XV52-F1
#
_cell.length_a   1.000
_cell.length_b   1.000
_cell.length_c   1.000
_cell.angle_alpha   90.00
_cell.angle_beta   90.00
_cell.angle_gamma   90.00
#
_symmetry.space_group_name_H-M   'P 1'
#
loop_
_entity.id
_entity.type
_entity.pdbx_description
1 polymer ?
#
loop_
_entity_poly.entity_id
_entity_poly.type
_entity_poly.pdbx_seq_one_letter_code
_entity_poly.pdbx_strand_id
1 'polypeptide(L)' 'MNHCDKPGLMPVEVALERLLQTVEVTTATETLPLAGSLGRVLAQDVV' A
#
# COMPACT_ATOMS: atom_id res chain seq x y z
N MET A 1 27.02 -3.83 7.06
CA MET A 1 26.50 -4.10 8.42
C MET A 1 25.09 -3.52 8.48
N ASN A 2 24.07 -4.36 8.31
CA ASN A 2 22.67 -3.95 8.45
C ASN A 2 22.38 -3.76 9.95
N HIS A 3 22.37 -2.51 10.41
CA HIS A 3 22.04 -2.18 11.81
C HIS A 3 20.62 -2.55 12.22
N CYS A 4 19.77 -2.95 11.26
CA CYS A 4 18.38 -3.37 11.48
C CYS A 4 18.23 -4.89 11.72
N ASP A 5 19.27 -5.69 11.45
CA ASP A 5 19.22 -7.16 11.60
C ASP A 5 19.81 -7.57 12.95
N LYS A 6 19.25 -7.05 14.04
CA LYS A 6 19.61 -7.52 15.40
C LYS A 6 19.01 -8.90 15.64
N PRO A 7 19.79 -9.88 16.13
CA PRO A 7 19.26 -11.19 16.50
C PRO A 7 18.09 -11.07 17.48
N GLY A 8 16.99 -11.76 17.19
CA GLY A 8 15.76 -11.74 18.01
C GLY A 8 14.72 -10.68 17.64
N LEU A 9 15.02 -9.78 16.69
CA LEU A 9 14.02 -8.88 16.11
C LEU A 9 13.42 -9.47 14.82
N MET A 10 12.20 -9.06 14.50
CA MET A 10 11.58 -9.39 13.22
C MET A 10 12.23 -8.57 12.10
N PRO A 11 12.68 -9.20 11.00
CA PRO A 11 13.16 -8.48 9.83
C PRO A 11 12.09 -7.52 9.29
N VAL A 12 12.52 -6.39 8.74
CA VAL A 12 11.62 -5.34 8.26
C VAL A 12 10.70 -5.86 7.16
N GLU A 13 11.21 -6.70 6.27
CA GLU A 13 10.48 -7.29 5.14
C GLU A 13 9.34 -8.17 5.65
N VAL A 14 9.61 -8.96 6.69
CA VAL A 14 8.62 -9.84 7.34
C VAL A 14 7.57 -9.03 8.08
N ALA A 15 7.98 -7.95 8.75
CA ALA A 15 7.04 -7.06 9.44
C ALA A 15 6.13 -6.34 8.44
N LEU A 16 6.69 -5.84 7.34
CA LEU A 16 5.97 -5.15 6.28
C LEU A 16 4.92 -6.08 5.64
N GLU A 17 5.31 -7.30 5.30
CA GLU A 17 4.39 -8.30 4.75
C GLU A 17 3.20 -8.55 5.70
N ARG A 18 3.49 -8.79 6.99
CA ARG A 18 2.44 -9.05 7.98
C ARG A 18 1.50 -7.86 8.16
N LEU A 19 2.02 -6.65 8.19
CA LEU A 19 1.20 -5.45 8.30
C LEU A 19 0.26 -5.33 7.10
N LEU A 20 0.80 -5.43 5.89
CA LEU A 20 0.01 -5.30 4.67
C LEU A 20 -1.03 -6.42 4.49
N GLN A 21 -0.77 -7.63 4.98
CA GLN A 21 -1.73 -8.74 4.97
C GLN A 21 -2.98 -8.48 5.83
N THR A 22 -2.89 -7.59 6.82
CA THR A 22 -4.02 -7.28 7.72
C THR A 22 -4.87 -6.11 7.26
N VAL A 23 -4.43 -5.37 6.23
CA VAL A 23 -5.13 -4.18 5.76
C VAL A 23 -6.13 -4.55 4.67
N GLU A 24 -7.39 -4.17 4.87
CA GLU A 24 -8.41 -4.27 3.83
C GLU A 24 -8.28 -3.11 2.84
N VAL A 25 -8.31 -3.43 1.54
CA VAL A 25 -8.28 -2.43 0.47
C VAL A 25 -9.64 -1.76 0.38
N THR A 26 -9.68 -0.42 0.38
CA THR A 26 -10.94 0.31 0.17
C THR A 26 -11.45 0.13 -1.25
N THR A 27 -12.75 -0.15 -1.38
CA THR A 27 -13.44 -0.29 -2.68
C THR A 27 -14.38 0.88 -2.97
N ALA A 28 -14.41 1.89 -2.11
CA ALA A 28 -15.23 3.07 -2.32
C ALA A 28 -14.66 3.89 -3.49
N THR A 29 -15.54 4.34 -4.39
CA THR A 29 -15.15 5.08 -5.59
C THR A 29 -15.88 6.41 -5.67
N GLU A 30 -15.30 7.33 -6.45
CA GLU A 30 -15.95 8.56 -6.85
C GLU A 30 -15.60 8.88 -8.30
N THR A 31 -16.40 9.72 -8.95
CA THR A 31 -16.13 10.21 -10.31
C THR A 31 -15.71 11.66 -10.24
N LEU A 32 -14.60 11.98 -10.88
CA LEU A 32 -13.97 13.30 -10.85
C LEU A 32 -13.65 13.78 -12.27
N PRO A 33 -13.64 15.11 -12.51
CA PRO A 33 -13.01 15.66 -13.71
C PRO A 33 -11.52 15.32 -13.76
N LEU A 34 -10.97 15.17 -14.97
CA LEU A 34 -9.55 14.83 -15.17
C LEU A 34 -8.59 15.83 -14.49
N ALA A 35 -8.96 17.10 -14.41
CA ALA A 35 -8.14 18.11 -13.72
C ALA A 35 -7.93 17.82 -12.22
N GLY A 36 -8.83 17.04 -11.60
CA GLY A 36 -8.77 16.66 -10.18
C GLY A 36 -8.27 15.23 -9.93
N SER A 37 -7.83 14.49 -10.95
CA SER A 37 -7.50 13.07 -10.81
C SER A 37 -6.02 12.78 -10.53
N LEU A 38 -5.13 13.78 -10.59
CA LEU A 38 -3.69 13.58 -10.34
C LEU A 38 -3.45 13.10 -8.89
N GLY A 39 -2.72 11.99 -8.74
CA GLY A 39 -2.43 11.37 -7.44
C GLY A 39 -3.54 10.45 -6.91
N ARG A 40 -4.60 10.21 -7.69
CA ARG A 40 -5.66 9.23 -7.37
C ARG A 40 -5.34 7.87 -8.00
N VAL A 41 -5.96 6.82 -7.47
CA VAL A 41 -5.89 5.46 -8.03
C VAL A 41 -7.16 5.20 -8.85
N LEU A 42 -6.99 4.66 -10.06
CA LEU A 42 -8.13 4.26 -10.89
C LEU A 42 -8.88 3.11 -10.21
N ALA A 43 -10.19 3.24 -10.14
CA ALA A 43 -11.06 2.23 -9.55
C ALA A 43 -11.27 0.99 -10.45
N GLN A 44 -11.06 1.15 -11.76
CA GLN A 44 -11.26 0.13 -12.78
C GLN A 44 -10.41 0.44 -14.01
N ASP A 45 -10.29 -0.55 -14.91
CA ASP A 45 -9.59 -0.40 -16.18
C ASP A 45 -10.23 0.68 -17.07
N VAL A 46 -9.38 1.35 -17.85
CA VAL A 46 -9.79 2.29 -18.90
C VAL A 46 -9.80 1.52 -20.22
N VAL A 47 -10.94 1.54 -20.92
CA VAL A 47 -11.13 0.88 -22.22
C VAL A 47 -11.10 1.91 -23.34
#